data_AF-A0ABD5P0C0-F1
#
_entry.id   AF-A0ABD5P0C0-F1
#
_cell.length_a   1.000
_cell.length_b   1.000
_cell.length_c   1.000
_cell.angle_alpha   90.00
_cell.angle_beta   90.00
_cell.angle_gamma   90.00
#
_symmetry.space_group_name_H-M   'P 1'
#
loop_
_entity.id
_entity.type
_entity.pdbx_description
1 polymer ?
#
loop_
_entity_poly.entity_id
_entity_poly.type
_entity_poly.pdbx_seq_one_letter_code
_entity_poly.pdbx_strand_id
1 'polypeptide(L)'
;MTTDSQSTECTVVCHVRAPLLLEPVDGQVETLQTCESEGTVDTVLLRSWPEKVTIAEESPHQEVLETFERYERWADRQGVDIQPPFNERTVRSSVTGQTKDVLVTPVLCLAIYQDEQLVGVFPHSAGDETYTATEAIAALRTGNVPTPLGTSDVPAETDEDTCPDCGGSLINGQGIFTCVDCGWTGTIRGDGRYVPIQETEPSSDAEVELEARR
;
A
#
# COMPACT_ATOMS: atom_id res chain seq x y z
N MET A 1 -10.01 -16.61 -29.56
CA MET A 1 -9.57 -15.55 -28.65
C MET A 1 -10.18 -15.89 -27.30
N THR A 2 -9.44 -16.68 -26.51
CA THR A 2 -9.85 -17.02 -25.15
C THR A 2 -9.19 -15.98 -24.27
N THR A 3 -10.00 -15.12 -23.66
CA THR A 3 -9.52 -14.18 -22.65
C THR A 3 -9.08 -15.04 -21.46
N ASP A 4 -7.78 -15.22 -21.31
CA ASP A 4 -7.18 -15.78 -20.10
C ASP A 4 -7.58 -14.84 -18.97
N SER A 5 -8.48 -15.29 -18.10
CA SER A 5 -8.72 -14.60 -16.83
C SER A 5 -7.50 -14.93 -16.00
N GLN A 6 -6.52 -14.03 -16.00
CA GLN A 6 -5.33 -14.17 -15.16
C GLN A 6 -5.82 -14.19 -13.71
N SER A 7 -5.84 -15.38 -13.11
CA SER A 7 -6.07 -15.52 -11.68
C SER A 7 -4.87 -14.90 -10.97
N THR A 8 -5.13 -13.88 -10.16
CA THR A 8 -4.13 -13.23 -9.33
C THR A 8 -3.61 -14.20 -8.26
N GLU A 9 -2.28 -14.35 -8.15
CA GLU A 9 -1.65 -15.26 -7.21
C GLU A 9 -1.70 -14.68 -5.79
N CYS A 10 -2.34 -15.40 -4.87
CA CYS A 10 -2.53 -15.02 -3.48
C CYS A 10 -1.47 -15.68 -2.58
N THR A 11 -0.55 -14.88 -2.05
CA THR A 11 0.45 -15.32 -1.06
C THR A 11 0.14 -14.74 0.31
N VAL A 12 0.15 -15.59 1.35
CA VAL A 12 -0.06 -15.17 2.74
C VAL A 12 1.21 -15.39 3.55
N VAL A 13 1.77 -14.31 4.10
CA VAL A 13 2.87 -14.35 5.06
C VAL A 13 2.29 -14.30 6.48
N CYS A 14 2.54 -15.35 7.26
CA CYS A 14 2.09 -15.48 8.64
C CYS A 14 3.27 -15.30 9.59
N HIS A 15 3.26 -14.22 10.37
CA HIS A 15 4.27 -13.95 11.41
C HIS A 15 3.75 -14.37 12.78
N VAL A 16 4.54 -15.16 13.50
CA VAL A 16 4.22 -15.65 14.86
C VAL A 16 5.36 -15.38 15.84
N ARG A 17 5.03 -15.03 17.10
CA ARG A 17 6.04 -14.88 18.15
C ARG A 17 6.63 -16.23 18.60
N ALA A 18 7.96 -16.32 18.70
CA ALA A 18 8.64 -17.54 19.17
C ALA A 18 8.81 -17.59 20.71
N PRO A 19 8.66 -18.75 21.39
CA PRO A 19 7.96 -19.98 20.99
C PRO A 19 6.63 -20.05 21.75
N LEU A 20 5.63 -19.31 21.28
CA LEU A 20 4.26 -19.44 21.79
C LEU A 20 3.48 -20.33 20.83
N LEU A 21 3.67 -21.65 20.97
CA LEU A 21 2.67 -22.65 20.55
C LEU A 21 1.47 -22.54 21.50
N LEU A 22 0.79 -21.40 21.43
CA LEU A 22 -0.50 -21.25 22.07
C LEU A 22 -1.50 -21.96 21.16
N GLU A 23 -2.32 -22.84 21.73
CA GLU A 23 -3.38 -23.57 21.00
C GLU A 23 -4.17 -22.72 19.98
N PRO A 24 -4.51 -21.42 20.21
CA PRO A 24 -5.14 -20.61 19.17
C PRO A 24 -4.26 -20.32 17.95
N VAL A 25 -2.95 -20.13 18.13
CA VAL A 25 -2.03 -19.84 17.02
C VAL A 25 -1.77 -21.10 16.20
N ASP A 26 -1.64 -22.26 16.84
CA ASP A 26 -1.42 -23.54 16.15
C ASP A 26 -2.60 -23.87 15.24
N GLY A 27 -3.84 -23.76 15.75
CA GLY A 27 -5.04 -23.98 14.93
C GLY A 27 -5.17 -22.97 13.77
N GLN A 28 -4.69 -21.74 13.94
CA GLN A 28 -4.66 -20.73 12.88
C GLN A 28 -3.64 -21.04 11.79
N VAL A 29 -2.46 -21.52 12.17
CA VAL A 29 -1.43 -21.97 11.23
C VAL A 29 -1.91 -23.20 10.44
N GLU A 30 -2.48 -24.20 11.12
CA GLU A 30 -3.07 -25.39 10.47
C GLU A 30 -4.18 -25.01 9.48
N THR A 31 -5.00 -24.03 9.85
CA THR A 31 -6.06 -23.52 8.98
C THR A 31 -5.50 -22.88 7.71
N LEU A 32 -4.45 -22.06 7.82
CA LEU A 32 -3.78 -21.46 6.66
C LEU A 32 -3.16 -22.52 5.75
N GLN A 33 -2.48 -23.52 6.33
CA GLN A 33 -1.94 -24.66 5.57
C GLN A 33 -3.03 -25.44 4.83
N THR A 34 -4.21 -25.57 5.45
CA THR A 34 -5.38 -26.18 4.79
C THR A 34 -5.81 -25.33 3.58
N CYS A 35 -5.87 -24.01 3.72
CA CYS A 35 -6.22 -23.11 2.61
C CYS A 35 -5.24 -23.24 1.43
N GLU A 36 -3.94 -23.38 1.71
CA GLU A 36 -2.93 -23.66 0.69
C GLU A 36 -3.17 -25.00 0.00
N SER A 37 -3.43 -26.06 0.78
CA SER A 37 -3.67 -27.41 0.24
C SER A 37 -4.96 -27.52 -0.59
N GLU A 38 -5.96 -26.70 -0.29
CA GLU A 38 -7.25 -26.65 -0.99
C GLU A 38 -7.22 -25.70 -2.21
N GLY A 39 -6.13 -24.95 -2.42
CA GLY A 39 -5.97 -24.00 -3.52
C GLY A 39 -6.75 -22.69 -3.33
N THR A 40 -7.15 -22.40 -2.09
CA THR A 40 -7.85 -21.16 -1.72
C THR A 40 -6.87 -20.01 -1.48
N VAL A 41 -5.63 -20.35 -1.16
CA VAL A 41 -4.45 -19.49 -1.13
C VAL A 41 -3.38 -20.21 -1.93
N ASP A 42 -2.63 -19.51 -2.78
CA ASP A 42 -1.62 -20.14 -3.63
C ASP A 42 -0.35 -20.50 -2.86
N THR A 43 0.04 -19.69 -1.87
CA THR A 43 1.23 -19.93 -1.05
C THR A 43 1.08 -19.39 0.37
N VAL A 44 1.53 -20.17 1.37
CA VAL A 44 1.59 -19.75 2.78
C VAL A 44 3.04 -19.78 3.28
N LEU A 45 3.53 -18.62 3.74
CA LEU A 45 4.88 -18.46 4.30
C LEU A 45 4.83 -18.20 5.80
N LEU A 46 5.23 -19.20 6.60
CA LEU A 46 5.35 -19.04 8.05
C LEU A 46 6.70 -18.41 8.43
N ARG A 47 6.66 -17.38 9.27
CA ARG A 47 7.83 -16.65 9.78
C ARG A 47 7.70 -16.43 11.28
N SER A 48 8.82 -16.45 12.00
CA SER A 48 8.84 -16.09 13.41
C SER A 48 9.44 -14.70 13.63
N TRP A 49 9.03 -14.03 14.69
CA TRP A 49 9.62 -12.77 15.15
C TRP A 49 9.72 -12.71 16.68
N PRO A 50 10.63 -11.90 17.25
CA PRO A 50 10.72 -11.70 18.69
C PRO A 50 9.55 -10.86 19.22
N GLU A 51 9.26 -10.98 20.53
CA GLU A 51 8.23 -10.16 21.21
C GLU A 51 8.55 -8.66 21.15
N LYS A 52 9.83 -8.32 21.32
CA LYS A 52 10.34 -6.96 21.39
C LYS A 52 11.60 -6.82 20.55
N VAL A 53 11.66 -5.80 19.72
CA VAL A 53 12.83 -5.42 18.93
C VAL A 53 13.30 -4.04 19.38
N THR A 54 14.61 -3.86 19.57
CA THR A 54 15.15 -2.51 19.82
C THR A 54 15.18 -1.74 18.52
N ILE A 55 14.67 -0.51 18.52
CA ILE A 55 14.71 0.40 17.37
C ILE A 55 16.08 1.11 17.41
N ALA A 56 17.01 0.64 16.59
CA ALA A 56 18.36 1.18 16.47
C ALA A 56 18.97 0.74 15.13
N GLU A 57 19.89 1.54 14.55
CA GLU A 57 20.53 1.26 13.26
C GLU A 57 21.29 -0.09 13.22
N GLU A 58 21.83 -0.55 14.35
CA GLU A 58 22.57 -1.82 14.46
C GLU A 58 21.78 -2.89 15.23
N SER A 59 20.45 -2.90 15.11
CA SER A 59 19.62 -3.93 15.74
C SER A 59 19.90 -5.32 15.15
N PRO A 60 20.02 -6.38 15.95
CA PRO A 60 20.16 -7.75 15.44
C PRO A 60 18.90 -8.29 14.74
N HIS A 61 17.82 -7.51 14.73
CA HIS A 61 16.52 -7.83 14.13
C HIS A 61 16.10 -6.78 13.09
N GLN A 62 17.06 -6.28 12.29
CA GLN A 62 16.78 -5.31 11.23
C GLN A 62 15.67 -5.77 10.29
N GLU A 63 15.63 -7.06 9.97
CA GLU A 63 14.61 -7.64 9.10
C GLU A 63 13.17 -7.45 9.63
N VAL A 64 12.99 -7.40 10.95
CA VAL A 64 11.69 -7.17 11.59
C VAL A 64 11.32 -5.69 11.51
N LEU A 65 12.29 -4.78 11.66
CA LEU A 65 12.08 -3.34 11.52
C LEU A 65 11.73 -2.99 10.07
N GLU A 66 12.46 -3.52 9.09
CA GLU A 66 12.16 -3.35 7.66
C GLU A 66 10.77 -3.88 7.29
N THR A 67 10.37 -5.02 7.90
CA THR A 67 9.03 -5.58 7.72
C THR A 67 7.96 -4.66 8.32
N PHE A 68 8.20 -4.14 9.52
CA PHE A 68 7.29 -3.20 10.17
C PHE A 68 7.13 -1.91 9.35
N GLU A 69 8.23 -1.30 8.90
CA GLU A 69 8.20 -0.10 8.04
C GLU A 69 7.44 -0.35 6.73
N ARG A 70 7.53 -1.56 6.16
CA ARG A 70 6.76 -1.93 4.97
C ARG A 70 5.25 -1.96 5.27
N TYR A 71 4.87 -2.49 6.42
CA TYR A 71 3.47 -2.59 6.84
C TYR A 71 2.89 -1.23 7.23
N GLU A 72 3.67 -0.40 7.92
CA GLU A 72 3.29 0.99 8.24
C GLU A 72 3.04 1.79 6.96
N ARG A 73 3.95 1.71 5.98
CA ARG A 73 3.76 2.38 4.68
C ARG A 73 2.53 1.87 3.92
N TRP A 74 2.14 0.61 4.10
CA TRP A 74 0.88 0.10 3.55
C TRP A 74 -0.31 0.71 4.29
N ALA A 75 -0.26 0.73 5.63
CA ALA A 75 -1.32 1.26 6.48
C ALA A 75 -1.61 2.74 6.17
N ASP A 76 -0.55 3.54 6.03
CA ASP A 76 -0.62 4.95 5.63
C ASP A 76 -1.35 5.15 4.29
N ARG A 77 -1.00 4.33 3.28
CA ARG A 77 -1.63 4.41 1.95
C ARG A 77 -3.11 4.03 1.99
N GLN A 78 -3.50 3.18 2.93
CA GLN A 78 -4.86 2.68 3.07
C GLN A 78 -5.68 3.45 4.11
N GLY A 79 -5.10 4.47 4.76
CA GLY A 79 -5.78 5.24 5.81
C GLY A 79 -6.16 4.41 7.04
N VAL A 80 -5.40 3.35 7.35
CA VAL A 80 -5.62 2.48 8.51
C VAL A 80 -4.43 2.53 9.45
N ASP A 81 -4.60 2.00 10.66
CA ASP A 81 -3.57 1.95 11.69
C ASP A 81 -3.23 0.50 12.03
N ILE A 82 -1.94 0.13 11.98
CA ILE A 82 -1.45 -1.19 12.45
C ILE A 82 -0.99 -1.13 13.92
N GLN A 83 -1.02 0.05 14.52
CA GLN A 83 -0.96 0.30 15.95
C GLN A 83 -2.39 0.39 16.50
N PRO A 84 -2.66 -0.10 17.72
CA PRO A 84 -1.75 -0.60 18.74
C PRO A 84 -1.22 -2.05 18.61
N PRO A 85 -1.63 -2.93 17.66
CA PRO A 85 -1.07 -4.29 17.58
C PRO A 85 0.46 -4.33 17.44
N PHE A 86 1.01 -3.42 16.64
CA PHE A 86 2.39 -2.99 16.74
C PHE A 86 2.48 -1.82 17.71
N ASN A 87 3.40 -1.86 18.67
CA ASN A 87 3.46 -0.85 19.71
C ASN A 87 4.89 -0.39 19.95
N GLU A 88 5.20 0.85 19.58
CA GLU A 88 6.46 1.49 19.92
C GLU A 88 6.45 1.99 21.36
N ARG A 89 7.49 1.67 22.12
CA ARG A 89 7.64 2.04 23.53
C ARG A 89 9.05 2.52 23.84
N THR A 90 9.15 3.61 24.58
CA THR A 90 10.39 3.96 25.27
C THR A 90 10.48 3.20 26.59
N VAL A 91 11.46 2.31 26.71
CA VAL A 91 11.72 1.51 27.92
C VAL A 91 13.00 2.00 28.59
N ARG A 92 12.94 2.20 29.91
CA ARG A 92 14.11 2.54 30.72
C ARG A 92 14.71 1.28 31.35
N SER A 93 15.98 1.04 31.06
CA SER A 93 16.77 0.00 31.73
C SER A 93 16.92 0.32 33.21
N SER A 94 16.43 -0.56 34.08
CA SER A 94 16.60 -0.44 35.53
C SER A 94 18.05 -0.67 35.98
N VAL A 95 18.84 -1.37 35.17
CA VAL A 95 20.25 -1.71 35.46
C VAL A 95 21.19 -0.57 35.05
N THR A 96 21.01 -0.02 33.84
CA THR A 96 21.92 1.00 33.28
C THR A 96 21.35 2.41 33.35
N GLY A 97 20.06 2.59 33.67
CA GLY A 97 19.37 3.87 33.69
C GLY A 97 19.06 4.47 32.32
N GLN A 98 19.58 3.86 31.24
CA GLN A 98 19.42 4.30 29.85
C GLN A 98 18.01 4.01 29.33
N THR A 99 17.48 4.90 28.49
CA THR A 99 16.24 4.71 27.73
C THR A 99 16.53 4.14 26.35
N LYS A 100 15.68 3.25 25.87
CA LYS A 100 15.72 2.69 24.51
C LYS A 100 14.31 2.60 23.96
N ASP A 101 14.16 2.88 22.69
CA ASP A 101 12.89 2.66 21.98
C ASP A 101 12.84 1.21 21.50
N VAL A 102 11.67 0.59 21.69
CA VAL A 102 11.42 -0.79 21.31
C VAL A 102 10.11 -0.91 20.56
N LEU A 103 10.11 -1.70 19.50
CA LEU A 103 8.93 -2.17 18.81
C LEU A 103 8.44 -3.45 19.50
N VAL A 104 7.19 -3.45 19.96
CA VAL A 104 6.49 -4.64 20.42
C VAL A 104 5.67 -5.19 19.25
N THR A 105 5.99 -6.40 18.79
CA THR A 105 5.29 -7.07 17.67
C THR A 105 3.94 -7.65 18.12
N PRO A 106 2.96 -7.93 17.27
CA PRO A 106 1.79 -8.71 17.69
C PRO A 106 2.11 -10.21 17.83
N VAL A 107 1.26 -10.96 18.54
CA VAL A 107 1.41 -12.42 18.70
C VAL A 107 1.28 -13.14 17.35
N LEU A 108 0.31 -12.69 16.55
CA LEU A 108 0.05 -13.14 15.20
C LEU A 108 -0.14 -11.91 14.30
N CYS A 109 0.50 -11.93 13.14
CA CYS A 109 0.27 -10.96 12.07
C CYS A 109 0.21 -11.67 10.73
N LEU A 110 -0.68 -11.21 9.85
CA LEU A 110 -0.79 -11.68 8.48
C LEU A 110 -0.49 -10.53 7.54
N ALA A 111 0.29 -10.81 6.51
CA ALA A 111 0.41 -9.95 5.35
C ALA A 111 -0.05 -10.74 4.12
N ILE A 112 -1.01 -10.19 3.38
CA ILE A 112 -1.60 -10.81 2.20
C ILE A 112 -1.06 -10.07 0.99
N TYR A 113 -0.53 -10.85 0.04
CA TYR A 113 0.00 -10.38 -1.23
C TYR A 113 -0.84 -10.95 -2.36
N GLN A 114 -1.10 -10.11 -3.36
CA GLN A 114 -1.73 -10.47 -4.62
C GLN A 114 -0.81 -10.03 -5.75
N ASP A 115 -0.33 -10.96 -6.57
CA ASP A 115 0.66 -10.68 -7.63
C ASP A 115 1.85 -9.85 -7.09
N GLU A 116 2.42 -10.30 -5.97
CA GLU A 116 3.53 -9.65 -5.25
C GLU A 116 3.20 -8.27 -4.62
N GLN A 117 1.99 -7.74 -4.81
CA GLN A 117 1.55 -6.50 -4.19
C GLN A 117 1.00 -6.75 -2.80
N LEU A 118 1.51 -6.04 -1.78
CA LEU A 118 0.96 -6.07 -0.43
C LEU A 118 -0.43 -5.42 -0.43
N VAL A 119 -1.46 -6.24 -0.31
CA VAL A 119 -2.86 -5.81 -0.33
C VAL A 119 -3.46 -5.70 1.06
N GLY A 120 -3.01 -6.48 2.05
CA GLY A 120 -3.58 -6.47 3.39
C GLY A 120 -2.59 -6.77 4.50
N VAL A 121 -2.67 -6.04 5.62
CA VAL A 121 -1.98 -6.39 6.87
C VAL A 121 -3.00 -6.53 8.00
N PHE A 122 -2.90 -7.61 8.78
CA PHE A 122 -3.78 -7.86 9.91
C PHE A 122 -2.98 -8.25 11.15
N PRO A 123 -3.36 -7.82 12.35
CA PRO A 123 -4.48 -6.92 12.63
C PRO A 123 -4.20 -5.46 12.25
N HIS A 124 -5.26 -4.71 11.95
CA HIS A 124 -5.25 -3.25 11.80
C HIS A 124 -6.58 -2.66 12.30
N SER A 125 -6.62 -1.34 12.44
CA SER A 125 -7.80 -0.58 12.83
C SER A 125 -8.15 0.44 11.74
N ALA A 126 -9.44 0.61 11.46
CA ALA A 126 -9.95 1.65 10.58
C ALA A 126 -11.05 2.41 11.33
N GLY A 127 -10.78 3.67 11.70
CA GLY A 127 -11.65 4.42 12.60
C GLY A 127 -11.81 3.70 13.95
N ASP A 128 -13.04 3.39 14.32
CA ASP A 128 -13.37 2.69 15.57
C ASP A 128 -13.43 1.15 15.43
N GLU A 129 -13.24 0.63 14.20
CA GLU A 129 -13.30 -0.81 13.92
C GLU A 129 -11.91 -1.44 13.93
N THR A 130 -11.82 -2.68 14.40
CA THR A 130 -10.57 -3.46 14.44
C THR A 130 -10.76 -4.74 13.64
N TYR A 131 -9.89 -4.96 12.66
CA TYR A 131 -9.86 -6.14 11.84
C TYR A 131 -8.75 -7.07 12.30
N THR A 132 -9.10 -8.30 12.64
CA THR A 132 -8.19 -9.25 13.28
C THR A 132 -7.58 -10.24 12.28
N ALA A 133 -6.42 -10.79 12.63
CA ALA A 133 -5.83 -11.90 11.87
C ALA A 133 -6.77 -13.12 11.82
N THR A 134 -7.57 -13.34 12.86
CA THR A 134 -8.55 -14.43 12.92
C THR A 134 -9.66 -14.28 11.88
N GLU A 135 -10.23 -13.08 11.75
CA GLU A 135 -11.26 -12.78 10.76
C GLU A 135 -10.70 -12.89 9.34
N ALA A 136 -9.46 -12.42 9.13
CA ALA A 136 -8.77 -12.58 7.87
C ALA A 136 -8.60 -14.05 7.47
N ILE A 137 -8.18 -14.92 8.39
CA ILE A 137 -8.09 -16.38 8.15
C ILE A 137 -9.46 -16.96 7.82
N ALA A 138 -10.50 -16.54 8.54
CA ALA A 138 -11.86 -17.02 8.29
C ALA A 138 -12.34 -16.64 6.87
N ALA A 139 -12.03 -15.43 6.40
CA ALA A 139 -12.34 -15.01 5.04
C ALA A 139 -11.57 -15.84 4.00
N LEU A 140 -10.25 -16.01 4.20
CA LEU A 140 -9.40 -16.79 3.29
C LEU A 140 -9.90 -18.22 3.11
N ARG A 141 -10.37 -18.88 4.17
CA ARG A 141 -10.98 -20.23 4.07
C ARG A 141 -12.18 -20.32 3.13
N THR A 142 -12.85 -19.20 2.87
CA THR A 142 -14.04 -19.14 2.00
C THR A 142 -13.71 -18.74 0.57
N GLY A 143 -12.43 -18.61 0.21
CA GLY A 143 -12.01 -18.13 -1.12
C GLY A 143 -12.10 -16.61 -1.27
N ASN A 144 -12.32 -15.89 -0.18
CA ASN A 144 -12.46 -14.45 -0.19
C ASN A 144 -11.20 -13.81 0.41
N VAL A 145 -10.70 -12.77 -0.25
CA VAL A 145 -9.72 -11.88 0.36
C VAL A 145 -10.47 -10.97 1.34
N PRO A 146 -10.08 -10.91 2.62
CA PRO A 146 -10.78 -10.11 3.62
C PRO A 146 -10.83 -8.63 3.25
N THR A 147 -12.01 -8.03 3.35
CA THR A 147 -12.27 -6.59 3.21
C THR A 147 -12.77 -6.01 4.54
N PRO A 148 -12.44 -4.76 4.86
CA PRO A 148 -11.64 -3.84 4.07
C PRO A 148 -10.16 -4.16 4.15
N LEU A 149 -9.47 -3.92 3.04
CA LEU A 149 -8.00 -3.94 2.95
C LEU A 149 -7.44 -2.58 3.38
N GLY A 150 -8.12 -1.97 4.37
CA GLY A 150 -8.26 -0.53 4.48
C GLY A 150 -9.15 0.05 3.36
N THR A 151 -9.92 1.06 3.73
CA THR A 151 -10.67 1.81 2.75
C THR A 151 -9.64 2.56 1.91
N SER A 152 -9.50 2.20 0.64
CA SER A 152 -9.33 3.26 -0.36
C SER A 152 -10.68 4.01 -0.46
N ASP A 153 -11.10 4.58 0.68
CA ASP A 153 -11.89 5.80 0.80
C ASP A 153 -10.89 6.92 1.15
N VAL A 154 -9.71 6.92 0.51
CA VAL A 154 -9.49 8.09 -0.32
C VAL A 154 -10.65 7.99 -1.29
N PRO A 155 -11.68 8.87 -1.26
CA PRO A 155 -12.68 8.84 -2.32
C PRO A 155 -11.85 8.76 -3.59
N ALA A 156 -11.97 7.66 -4.34
CA ALA A 156 -11.26 7.47 -5.60
C ALA A 156 -11.25 8.84 -6.22
N GLU A 157 -10.09 9.51 -6.25
CA GLU A 157 -10.05 10.95 -6.54
C GLU A 157 -10.88 11.07 -7.79
N THR A 158 -12.07 11.63 -7.63
CA THR A 158 -13.14 11.51 -8.63
C THR A 158 -12.47 11.95 -9.89
N ASP A 159 -12.36 11.10 -10.92
CA ASP A 159 -11.78 11.39 -12.24
C ASP A 159 -11.66 12.89 -12.57
N GLU A 160 -10.71 13.62 -11.96
CA GLU A 160 -10.61 15.07 -12.10
C GLU A 160 -9.34 15.45 -12.82
N ASP A 161 -8.44 14.49 -13.09
CA ASP A 161 -7.25 14.63 -13.92
C ASP A 161 -7.33 13.74 -15.17
N THR A 162 -8.55 13.52 -15.68
CA THR A 162 -8.80 12.77 -16.91
C THR A 162 -8.74 13.69 -18.11
N CYS A 163 -7.95 13.32 -19.11
CA CYS A 163 -7.75 14.10 -20.32
C CYS A 163 -9.08 14.37 -21.02
N PRO A 164 -9.43 15.64 -21.31
CA PRO A 164 -10.71 15.97 -21.94
C PRO A 164 -10.85 15.43 -23.37
N ASP A 165 -9.74 15.07 -24.03
CA ASP A 165 -9.75 14.62 -25.43
C ASP A 165 -9.87 13.09 -25.55
N CYS A 166 -9.19 12.32 -24.69
CA CYS A 166 -9.10 10.87 -24.84
C CYS A 166 -9.50 10.05 -23.61
N GLY A 167 -9.78 10.69 -22.47
CA GLY A 167 -10.09 9.97 -21.23
C GLY A 167 -8.87 9.32 -20.54
N GLY A 168 -7.65 9.62 -20.99
CA GLY A 168 -6.39 9.11 -20.44
C GLY A 168 -5.90 9.92 -19.24
N SER A 169 -4.88 9.43 -18.54
CA SER A 169 -4.35 10.11 -17.34
C SER A 169 -3.56 11.38 -17.68
N LEU A 170 -3.77 12.45 -16.90
CA LEU A 170 -2.97 13.68 -16.94
C LEU A 170 -1.86 13.65 -15.89
N ILE A 171 -0.69 14.19 -16.25
CA ILE A 171 0.42 14.48 -15.34
C ILE A 171 0.47 15.99 -15.11
N ASN A 172 0.43 16.43 -13.85
CA ASN A 172 0.58 17.84 -13.46
C ASN A 172 2.06 18.21 -13.22
N GLY A 173 2.58 19.12 -14.02
CA GLY A 173 3.86 19.79 -13.80
C GLY A 173 3.66 21.30 -13.67
N GLN A 174 3.83 21.84 -12.46
CA GLN A 174 3.81 23.29 -12.21
C GLN A 174 2.53 24.01 -12.69
N GLY A 175 1.37 23.35 -12.58
CA GLY A 175 0.07 23.89 -13.01
C GLY A 175 -0.25 23.69 -14.49
N ILE A 176 0.60 22.96 -15.22
CA ILE A 176 0.38 22.50 -16.58
C ILE A 176 0.14 20.99 -16.56
N PHE A 177 -0.92 20.55 -17.22
CA PHE A 177 -1.34 19.16 -17.31
C PHE A 177 -0.99 18.61 -18.68
N THR A 178 -0.36 17.43 -18.72
CA THR A 178 -0.02 16.73 -19.98
C THR A 178 -0.57 15.31 -19.98
N CYS A 179 -1.28 14.94 -21.04
CA CYS A 179 -1.77 13.57 -21.23
C CYS A 179 -0.67 12.69 -21.82
N VAL A 180 -0.43 11.54 -21.20
CA VAL A 180 0.54 10.55 -21.69
C VAL A 180 0.07 9.79 -22.94
N ASP A 181 -1.24 9.64 -23.11
CA ASP A 181 -1.83 8.81 -24.16
C ASP A 181 -1.97 9.54 -25.50
N CYS A 182 -2.41 10.81 -25.47
CA CYS A 182 -2.65 11.60 -26.68
C CYS A 182 -1.76 12.84 -26.81
N GLY A 183 -0.94 13.16 -25.81
CA GLY A 183 -0.05 14.34 -25.83
C GLY A 183 -0.76 15.68 -25.59
N TRP A 184 -2.04 15.67 -25.22
CA TRP A 184 -2.79 16.89 -24.89
C TRP A 184 -2.09 17.67 -23.77
N THR A 185 -1.99 19.00 -23.91
CA THR A 185 -1.39 19.86 -22.89
C THR A 185 -2.33 21.03 -22.56
N GLY A 186 -2.57 21.29 -21.28
CA GLY A 186 -3.51 22.32 -20.85
C GLY A 186 -3.34 22.77 -19.40
N THR A 187 -4.22 23.66 -18.95
CA THR A 187 -4.30 24.15 -17.56
C THR A 187 -5.70 23.97 -17.02
N ILE A 188 -5.85 23.91 -15.69
CA ILE A 188 -7.16 23.93 -15.04
C ILE A 188 -7.60 25.37 -14.73
N ARG A 189 -8.85 25.72 -15.04
CA ARG A 189 -9.45 26.99 -14.63
C ARG A 189 -10.01 26.90 -13.21
N GLY A 190 -10.28 28.05 -12.59
CA GLY A 190 -10.90 28.12 -11.25
C GLY A 190 -12.31 27.53 -11.15
N ASP A 191 -12.93 27.14 -12.26
CA ASP A 191 -14.19 26.39 -12.35
C ASP A 191 -13.98 24.87 -12.48
N GLY A 192 -12.73 24.38 -12.37
CA GLY A 192 -12.38 22.96 -12.46
C GLY A 192 -12.23 22.43 -13.89
N ARG A 193 -12.36 23.27 -14.93
CA ARG A 193 -12.34 22.81 -16.32
C ARG A 193 -10.96 22.89 -16.95
N TYR A 194 -10.55 21.80 -17.63
CA TYR A 194 -9.36 21.76 -18.47
C TYR A 194 -9.50 22.58 -19.73
N VAL A 195 -8.52 23.45 -19.99
CA VAL A 195 -8.41 24.23 -21.22
C VAL A 195 -7.04 24.00 -21.87
N PRO A 196 -7.00 23.73 -23.19
CA PRO A 196 -5.73 23.55 -23.89
C PRO A 196 -4.93 24.86 -23.86
N ILE A 197 -3.61 24.75 -23.68
CA ILE A 197 -2.73 25.89 -23.88
C ILE A 197 -2.68 26.11 -25.40
N GLN A 198 -3.28 27.19 -25.87
CA GLN A 198 -3.14 27.59 -27.26
C GLN A 198 -1.68 27.97 -27.46
N GLU A 199 -0.95 27.19 -28.26
CA GLU A 199 0.27 27.67 -28.88
C GLU A 199 -0.12 28.98 -29.55
N THR A 200 0.47 30.08 -29.09
CA THR A 200 0.34 31.36 -29.79
C THR A 200 1.01 31.14 -31.13
N GLU A 201 0.22 30.82 -32.16
CA GLU A 201 0.70 30.81 -33.53
C GLU A 201 1.38 32.16 -33.75
N PRO A 202 2.64 32.20 -34.22
CA PRO A 202 3.30 33.45 -34.50
C PRO A 202 2.47 34.20 -35.55
N SER A 203 1.87 35.31 -35.11
CA SER A 203 1.20 36.31 -35.94
C SER A 203 2.02 36.56 -37.20
N SER A 204 1.43 36.25 -38.35
CA SER A 204 2.02 36.37 -39.70
C SER A 204 2.18 37.82 -40.17
N ASP A 205 2.58 38.74 -39.29
CA ASP A 205 2.68 40.19 -39.55
C ASP A 205 4.12 40.72 -39.35
N ALA A 206 5.12 40.00 -39.90
CA ALA A 206 6.49 40.49 -39.97
C ALA A 206 7.23 40.10 -41.26
N GLU A 207 6.51 39.91 -42.37
CA GLU A 207 7.11 39.76 -43.71
C GLU A 207 6.99 41.06 -44.53
N VAL A 208 7.38 42.20 -43.96
CA VAL A 208 7.63 43.43 -44.72
C VAL A 208 8.82 44.20 -44.13
N GLU A 209 10.03 43.64 -44.09
CA GLU A 209 11.25 44.47 -44.09
C GLU A 209 12.55 43.70 -44.39
N LEU A 210 12.66 42.97 -45.52
CA LEU A 210 13.97 42.41 -45.92
C LEU A 210 14.21 42.19 -47.43
N GLU A 211 13.51 42.92 -48.29
CA GLU A 211 13.88 43.06 -49.71
C GLU A 211 14.12 44.55 -50.08
N ALA A 212 15.33 45.06 -49.81
CA ALA A 212 15.99 46.13 -50.60
C ALA A 212 17.39 46.51 -50.04
N ARG A 213 18.22 45.51 -49.68
CA ARG A 213 19.68 45.70 -49.55
C ARG A 213 20.46 44.80 -50.50
N ARG A 214 19.96 44.65 -51.73
CA ARG A 214 20.74 44.12 -52.85
C ARG A 214 20.40 44.84 -54.15
#